data_AF-X1P7A7-F1
#
_entry.id   AF-X1P7A7-F1
#
_cell.length_a   1.000
_cell.length_b   1.000
_cell.length_c   1.000
_cell.angle_alpha   90.00
_cell.angle_beta   90.00
_cell.angle_gamma   90.00
#
_symmetry.space_group_name_H-M   'P 1'
#
loop_
_entity.id
_entity.type
_entity.pdbx_description
1 polymer ?
#
loop_
_entity_poly.entity_id
_entity_poly.type
_entity_poly.pdbx_seq_one_letter_code
_entity_poly.pdbx_strand_id
1 'polypeptide(L)' 'MTELIIIVLYFLGMLAIGVVSKKKSREADDFFVAGRKSSSFLITGSLLATIIGGSATVGMAGLGFKQGLTGAW' A
#
# COMPACT_ATOMS: atom_id res chain seq x y z
N MET A 1 -10.46 -16.75 -16.27
CA MET A 1 -11.35 -15.55 -16.28
C MET A 1 -11.56 -14.96 -14.89
N THR A 2 -11.77 -15.78 -13.85
CA THR A 2 -11.99 -15.30 -12.46
C THR A 2 -10.85 -14.43 -11.93
N GLU A 3 -9.58 -14.72 -12.24
CA GLU A 3 -8.43 -13.93 -11.78
C GLU A 3 -8.45 -12.49 -12.31
N LEU A 4 -8.77 -12.32 -13.60
CA LEU A 4 -8.93 -11.00 -14.22
C LEU A 4 -10.03 -10.18 -13.56
N ILE A 5 -11.14 -10.83 -13.18
CA ILE A 5 -12.23 -10.17 -12.46
C ILE A 5 -11.74 -9.64 -11.11
N ILE A 6 -10.97 -10.43 -10.36
CA ILE A 6 -10.42 -10.01 -9.06
C ILE A 6 -9.49 -8.81 -9.25
N ILE A 7 -8.61 -8.84 -10.24
CA ILE A 7 -7.68 -7.74 -10.54
C ILE A 7 -8.45 -6.46 -10.90
N VAL A 8 -9.46 -6.55 -11.76
CA VAL A 8 -10.28 -5.41 -12.16
C VAL A 8 -11.01 -4.83 -10.95
N LEU A 9 -11.61 -5.67 -10.10
CA LEU A 9 -12.29 -5.22 -8.88
C LEU A 9 -11.33 -4.53 -7.91
N TYR A 10 -10.11 -5.04 -7.76
CA TYR A 10 -9.08 -4.40 -6.93
C TYR A 10 -8.75 -2.99 -7.44
N PHE A 11 -8.50 -2.82 -8.74
CA PHE A 11 -8.21 -1.51 -9.31
C PHE A 11 -9.40 -0.55 -9.19
N LEU A 12 -10.62 -1.02 -9.42
CA LEU A 12 -11.82 -0.22 -9.21
C LEU A 12 -11.96 0.24 -7.76
N GLY A 13 -11.68 -0.64 -6.79
CA GLY A 13 -11.64 -0.30 -5.37
C GLY A 13 -10.61 0.80 -5.06
N MET A 14 -9.39 0.66 -5.58
CA MET A 14 -8.32 1.66 -5.41
C MET A 14 -8.72 3.02 -5.99
N LEU A 15 -9.31 3.05 -7.19
CA LEU A 15 -9.82 4.27 -7.80
C LEU A 15 -10.95 4.90 -6.98
N ALA A 16 -11.89 4.10 -6.49
CA ALA A 16 -12.98 4.58 -5.65
C ALA A 16 -12.46 5.25 -4.37
N ILE A 17 -11.47 4.65 -3.69
CA ILE A 17 -10.80 5.23 -2.52
C ILE A 17 -10.14 6.56 -2.88
N GLY A 18 -9.46 6.65 -4.03
CA GLY A 18 -8.84 7.88 -4.52
C GLY A 18 -9.85 9.01 -4.76
N VAL A 19 -10.97 8.70 -5.43
CA VAL A 19 -12.04 9.68 -5.72
C VAL A 19 -12.71 10.17 -4.43
N VAL A 20 -12.97 9.29 -3.47
CA VAL A 20 -13.53 9.66 -2.16
C VAL A 20 -12.54 10.53 -1.38
N SER A 21 -11.26 10.16 -1.38
CA SER A 21 -10.21 10.93 -0.69
C SER A 21 -10.02 12.32 -1.29
N LYS A 22 -10.10 12.46 -2.63
CA LYS A 22 -10.05 13.74 -3.32
C LYS A 22 -11.10 14.73 -2.80
N LYS A 23 -12.31 14.27 -2.46
CA LYS A 23 -13.36 15.14 -1.91
C LYS A 23 -13.03 15.69 -0.52
N LYS A 24 -12.11 15.03 0.20
CA LYS A 24 -11.71 15.36 1.57
C LYS A 24 -10.45 16.24 1.63
N SER A 25 -9.58 16.18 0.62
CA SER A 25 -8.37 17.00 0.52
C SER A 25 -8.67 18.35 -0.14
N ARG A 26 -9.11 19.34 0.66
CA ARG A 26 -9.44 20.70 0.17
C ARG A 26 -8.27 21.68 0.33
N GLU A 27 -7.52 21.54 1.41
CA GLU A 27 -6.37 22.39 1.74
C GLU A 27 -5.05 21.63 1.58
N ALA A 28 -3.93 22.36 1.47
CA ALA A 28 -2.59 21.77 1.38
C ALA A 28 -2.27 20.87 2.60
N ASP A 29 -2.65 21.29 3.80
CA ASP A 29 -2.46 20.49 5.03
C ASP A 29 -3.24 19.17 5.00
N ASP A 30 -4.43 19.15 4.40
CA ASP A 30 -5.21 17.92 4.24
C ASP A 30 -4.55 16.96 3.24
N PHE A 31 -3.78 17.48 2.29
CA PHE A 31 -3.06 16.68 1.30
C PHE A 31 -1.72 16.16 1.82
N PHE A 32 -0.90 17.02 2.45
CA PHE A 32 0.45 16.65 2.88
C PHE A 32 0.47 15.88 4.20
N VAL A 33 -0.41 16.21 5.15
CA VAL A 33 -0.37 15.66 6.51
C VAL A 33 -1.70 15.06 6.96
N ALA A 34 -2.63 14.83 6.03
CA ALA A 34 -3.99 14.34 6.32
C ALA A 34 -4.71 15.19 7.39
N GLY A 35 -4.43 16.49 7.41
CA GLY A 35 -5.00 17.44 8.38
C GLY A 35 -4.61 17.13 9.83
N ARG A 36 -3.53 16.37 10.06
CA ARG A 36 -3.04 15.91 11.38
C ARG A 36 -4.07 15.13 12.21
N LYS A 37 -5.06 14.53 11.55
CA LYS A 37 -6.15 13.77 12.18
C LYS A 37 -5.99 12.25 12.08
N SER A 38 -4.98 11.77 11.36
CA SER A 38 -4.73 10.32 11.21
C SER A 38 -4.24 9.72 12.53
N SER A 39 -4.90 8.63 12.96
CA SER A 39 -4.43 7.81 14.07
C SER A 39 -3.08 7.19 13.75
N SER A 40 -2.23 7.00 14.78
CA SER A 40 -0.92 6.34 14.65
C SER A 40 -1.02 4.99 13.93
N PHE A 41 -2.11 4.24 14.12
CA PHE A 41 -2.30 2.97 13.43
C PHE A 41 -2.36 3.11 11.90
N LEU A 42 -3.08 4.12 11.38
CA LEU A 42 -3.18 4.36 9.94
C LEU A 42 -1.84 4.84 9.37
N ILE A 43 -1.10 5.65 10.12
CA ILE A 43 0.23 6.11 9.73
C ILE A 43 1.20 4.92 9.66
N THR A 44 1.28 4.11 10.71
CA THR A 44 2.13 2.91 10.73
C THR A 44 1.76 1.95 9.62
N GLY A 45 0.46 1.68 9.41
CA GLY A 45 -0.02 0.83 8.32
C GLY A 45 0.41 1.34 6.94
N SER A 46 0.30 2.65 6.70
CA SER A 46 0.76 3.28 5.46
C SER A 46 2.27 3.13 5.25
N LEU A 47 3.06 3.31 6.31
CA LEU A 47 4.51 3.15 6.25
C LEU A 47 4.90 1.71 5.93
N LEU A 48 4.26 0.73 6.59
CA LEU A 48 4.48 -0.69 6.32
C LEU A 48 4.11 -1.05 4.87
N ALA A 49 2.96 -0.57 4.38
CA ALA A 49 2.54 -0.77 3.00
C ALA A 49 3.50 -0.13 1.97
N THR A 50 4.22 0.94 2.36
CA THR A 50 5.21 1.60 1.50
C THR A 50 6.51 0.80 1.40
N ILE A 51 6.95 0.20 2.52
CA ILE A 51 8.18 -0.60 2.57
C ILE A 51 7.99 -1.93 1.85
N ILE A 52 6.81 -2.55 1.95
CA ILE A 52 6.51 -3.84 1.34
C ILE A 52 5.97 -3.63 -0.08
N GLY A 53 6.90 -3.52 -1.04
CA GLY A 53 6.59 -3.47 -2.47
C GLY A 53 6.70 -4.83 -3.17
N GLY A 54 6.12 -4.97 -4.36
CA GLY A 54 6.15 -6.23 -5.13
C GLY A 54 7.57 -6.72 -5.45
N SER A 55 8.51 -5.80 -5.73
CA SER A 55 9.92 -6.13 -5.94
C SER A 55 10.58 -6.67 -4.67
N ALA A 56 10.31 -6.05 -3.52
CA ALA A 56 10.81 -6.49 -2.22
C ALA A 56 10.26 -7.88 -1.87
N THR A 57 8.97 -8.12 -2.07
CA THR A 57 8.34 -9.42 -1.80
C THR A 57 8.92 -10.54 -2.66
N VAL A 58 9.00 -10.33 -3.98
CA VAL A 58 9.54 -11.34 -4.90
C VAL A 58 11.04 -11.54 -4.67
N GLY A 59 11.79 -10.46 -4.42
CA GLY A 59 13.22 -10.49 -4.12
C GLY A 59 13.53 -11.26 -2.84
N MET A 60 12.83 -10.94 -1.74
CA MET A 60 12.96 -11.63 -0.44
C MET A 60 12.61 -13.11 -0.56
N ALA A 61 11.56 -13.46 -1.31
CA ALA A 61 11.21 -14.86 -1.55
C ALA A 61 12.34 -15.60 -2.31
N GLY A 62 12.95 -14.96 -3.31
CA GLY A 62 14.09 -15.50 -4.05
C GLY A 62 15.35 -15.63 -3.19
N LEU A 63 15.64 -14.67 -2.32
CA LEU A 63 16.76 -14.73 -1.38
C LEU A 63 16.53 -15.81 -0.33
N GLY A 64 15.32 -15.92 0.22
CA GLY A 64 14.94 -16.99 1.14
C GLY A 64 15.10 -18.38 0.53
N PHE A 65 14.73 -18.54 -0.75
CA PHE A 65 14.94 -19.80 -1.47
C PHE A 65 16.42 -20.16 -1.63
N LYS A 66 17.30 -19.17 -1.85
CA LYS A 66 18.74 -19.41 -2.11
C LYS A 66 19.59 -19.48 -0.84
N GLN A 67 19.29 -18.65 0.15
CA GLN A 67 20.15 -18.37 1.31
C GLN A 67 19.48 -18.77 2.64
N GLY A 68 18.20 -19.17 2.63
CA GLY A 68 17.46 -19.50 3.84
C GLY A 68 17.08 -18.24 4.64
N LEU A 69 16.97 -18.38 5.96
CA LEU A 69 16.54 -17.29 6.85
C LEU A 69 17.42 -16.02 6.77
N THR A 70 18.68 -16.14 6.36
CA THR A 70 19.56 -14.99 6.19
C THR A 70 19.15 -14.07 5.04
N GLY A 71 18.36 -14.58 4.08
CA GLY A 71 17.81 -13.79 2.98
C GLY A 71 16.64 -12.89 3.38
N ALA A 72 16.20 -12.93 4.64
CA ALA A 72 15.16 -12.06 5.20
C ALA A 72 15.71 -10.75 5.79
N TRP A 73 17.04 -10.61 5.85
CA TRP A 73 17.75 -9.42 6.31
C TRP A 73 18.21 -8.57 5.13
#